data_AF-A0A257CV83-F1
#
_entry.id   AF-A0A257CV83-F1
#
_cell.length_a   1.000
_cell.length_b   1.000
_cell.length_c   1.000
_cell.angle_alpha   90.00
_cell.angle_beta   90.00
_cell.angle_gamma   90.00
#
_symmetry.space_group_name_H-M   'P 1'
#
loop_
_entity.id
_entity.type
_entity.pdbx_description
1 polymer ?
#
loop_
_entity_poly.entity_id
_entity_poly.type
_entity_poly.pdbx_seq_one_letter_code
_entity_poly.pdbx_strand_id
1 'polypeptide(L)'
;MSSEQQLKGEGAMNEERTWAGILEAMVILVIFGTVAISATGTWAWIYGPNGVTTAAWLQAIGGIGAIVAAFFIAGYPMRKSLRDDLARAELVAAKIGPMLESPVRSIAIASLLLKDEDVHPARILAQVNRNLKDAIEVLSTISDSDLLAIVPLPRRAAHRLSRIVSLLKVLTDDLGKYELHFRNGVYPQIAFKALSTSWDFKLDGIHGMLEICWVELENAGNRCAPVASTDERDKTFDD
;
A
#
# COMPACT_ATOMS: atom_id res chain seq x y z
N MET A 1 23.10 3.27 4.91
CA MET A 1 22.25 3.92 5.93
C MET A 1 22.49 3.21 7.24
N SER A 2 22.91 3.94 8.27
CA SER A 2 23.38 3.39 9.55
C SER A 2 22.21 2.75 10.31
N SER A 3 22.46 1.59 10.93
CA SER A 3 21.53 0.91 11.84
C SER A 3 21.01 1.82 12.97
N GLU A 4 21.77 2.87 13.33
CA GLU A 4 21.32 3.90 14.28
C GLU A 4 20.17 4.78 13.76
N GLN A 5 20.04 4.98 12.44
CA GLN A 5 18.93 5.74 11.87
C GLN A 5 17.64 4.92 11.79
N GLN A 6 17.73 3.59 11.63
CA GLN A 6 16.55 2.71 11.72
C GLN A 6 16.01 2.64 13.15
N LEU A 7 16.88 2.51 14.16
CA LEU A 7 16.47 2.48 15.56
C LEU A 7 15.84 3.80 16.04
N LYS A 8 16.35 4.96 15.57
CA LYS A 8 15.73 6.26 15.86
C LYS A 8 14.37 6.44 15.19
N GLY A 9 14.18 5.90 13.99
CA GLY A 9 12.91 5.96 13.27
C GLY A 9 11.81 5.11 13.91
N GLU A 10 12.15 3.90 14.38
CA GLU A 10 11.20 3.02 15.08
C GLU A 10 10.79 3.57 16.45
N GLY A 11 11.71 4.24 17.17
CA GLY A 11 11.42 4.90 18.44
C GLY A 11 10.39 6.04 18.29
N ALA A 12 10.59 6.93 17.32
CA ALA A 12 9.69 8.06 17.07
C ALA A 12 8.29 7.61 16.62
N MET A 13 8.21 6.57 15.79
CA MET A 13 6.93 6.04 15.30
C MET A 13 6.13 5.31 16.39
N ASN A 14 6.81 4.69 17.36
CA ASN A 14 6.16 4.14 18.54
C ASN A 14 5.68 5.24 19.49
N GLU A 15 6.47 6.31 19.66
CA GLU A 15 6.12 7.44 20.53
C GLU A 15 4.85 8.16 20.04
N GLU A 16 4.75 8.44 18.72
CA GLU A 16 3.55 9.03 18.10
C GLU A 16 2.30 8.15 18.28
N ARG A 17 2.44 6.81 18.17
CA ARG A 17 1.33 5.87 18.43
C ARG A 17 0.87 5.88 19.88
N THR A 18 1.79 5.99 20.85
CA THR A 18 1.40 6.14 22.26
C THR A 18 0.69 7.46 22.53
N TRP A 19 1.15 8.56 21.94
CA TRP A 19 0.49 9.86 22.10
C TRP A 19 -0.91 9.91 21.47
N ALA A 20 -1.08 9.30 20.29
CA ALA A 20 -2.39 9.17 19.65
C ALA A 20 -3.38 8.37 20.53
N GLY A 21 -2.94 7.27 21.14
CA GLY A 21 -3.76 6.49 22.06
C GLY A 21 -4.12 7.23 23.35
N ILE A 22 -3.19 8.01 23.90
CA ILE A 22 -3.44 8.85 25.08
C ILE A 22 -4.45 9.97 24.76
N LEU A 23 -4.33 10.61 23.60
CA LEU A 23 -5.27 11.65 23.16
C LEU A 23 -6.68 11.08 22.90
N GLU A 24 -6.81 9.91 22.26
CA GLU A 24 -8.11 9.23 22.13
C GLU A 24 -8.72 8.92 23.50
N ALA A 25 -7.92 8.39 24.43
CA ALA A 25 -8.39 8.12 25.79
C ALA A 25 -8.84 9.40 26.51
N MET A 26 -8.10 10.51 26.39
CA MET A 26 -8.49 11.80 26.97
C MET A 26 -9.77 12.35 26.37
N VAL A 27 -9.95 12.28 25.05
CA VAL A 27 -11.19 12.74 24.39
C VAL A 27 -12.39 11.93 24.86
N ILE A 28 -12.24 10.59 24.95
CA ILE A 28 -13.27 9.71 25.51
C ILE A 28 -13.60 10.10 26.95
N LEU A 29 -12.59 10.35 27.79
CA LEU A 29 -12.76 10.75 29.19
C LEU A 29 -13.44 12.12 29.33
N VAL A 30 -13.10 13.08 28.46
CA VAL A 30 -13.74 14.40 28.43
C VAL A 30 -15.20 14.30 27.99
N ILE A 31 -15.51 13.51 26.95
CA ILE A 31 -16.88 13.28 26.48
C ILE A 31 -17.70 12.58 27.58
N PHE A 32 -17.18 11.52 28.20
CA PHE A 32 -17.87 10.85 29.29
C PHE A 32 -18.01 11.72 30.54
N GLY A 33 -16.98 12.52 30.86
CA GLY A 33 -17.02 13.48 31.96
C GLY A 33 -18.07 14.56 31.73
N THR A 34 -18.15 15.12 30.52
CA THR A 34 -19.17 16.12 30.17
C THR A 34 -20.57 15.52 30.14
N VAL A 35 -20.75 14.29 29.65
CA VAL A 35 -22.04 13.57 29.71
C VAL A 35 -22.45 13.26 31.15
N ALA A 36 -21.53 12.85 32.02
CA ALA A 36 -21.81 12.62 33.44
C ALA A 36 -22.16 13.92 34.19
N ILE A 37 -21.44 15.01 33.93
CA ILE A 37 -21.71 16.33 34.52
C ILE A 37 -23.04 16.89 34.02
N SER A 38 -23.36 16.74 32.73
CA SER A 38 -24.65 17.19 32.19
C SER A 38 -25.80 16.31 32.68
N ALA A 39 -25.63 14.98 32.78
CA ALA A 39 -26.62 14.11 33.39
C ALA A 39 -26.91 14.50 34.86
N THR A 40 -25.89 14.84 35.64
CA THR A 40 -26.08 15.24 37.04
C THR A 40 -26.65 16.64 37.19
N GLY A 41 -26.25 17.59 36.35
CA GLY A 41 -26.77 18.96 36.33
C GLY A 41 -28.23 19.05 35.86
N THR A 42 -28.62 18.27 34.85
CA THR A 42 -30.01 18.23 34.36
C THR A 42 -30.94 17.51 35.35
N TRP A 43 -30.46 16.47 36.03
CA TRP A 43 -31.26 15.77 37.05
C TRP A 43 -31.39 16.56 38.37
N ALA A 44 -30.39 17.35 38.75
CA ALA A 44 -30.46 18.23 39.94
C ALA A 44 -31.51 19.35 39.77
N TRP A 45 -31.77 19.81 38.54
CA TRP A 45 -32.85 20.76 38.23
C TRP A 45 -34.25 20.14 38.31
N ILE A 46 -34.39 18.85 37.97
CA ILE A 46 -35.69 18.15 37.92
C ILE A 46 -36.09 17.57 39.29
N TYR A 47 -35.13 17.07 40.08
CA TYR A 47 -35.41 16.37 41.35
C TYR A 47 -34.91 17.10 42.60
N GLY A 48 -34.30 18.28 42.44
CA GLY A 48 -33.69 19.04 43.54
C GLY A 48 -32.38 18.41 44.07
N PRO A 49 -31.57 19.16 44.85
CA PRO A 49 -30.23 18.74 45.29
C PRO A 49 -30.21 17.50 46.20
N ASN A 50 -31.36 17.05 46.71
CA ASN A 50 -31.48 15.89 47.61
C ASN A 50 -32.01 14.62 46.92
N GLY A 51 -32.32 14.66 45.61
CA GLY A 51 -33.00 13.57 44.88
C GLY A 51 -32.08 12.58 44.16
N VAL A 52 -30.75 12.82 44.15
CA VAL A 52 -29.81 11.95 43.45
C VAL A 52 -29.44 10.75 44.32
N THR A 53 -30.11 9.62 44.10
CA THR A 53 -29.84 8.37 44.83
C THR A 53 -28.55 7.71 44.31
N THR A 54 -27.85 6.95 45.16
CA THR A 54 -26.70 6.11 44.78
C THR A 54 -27.03 5.15 43.63
N ALA A 55 -28.29 4.75 43.50
CA ALA A 55 -28.80 3.93 42.40
C ALA A 55 -28.75 4.65 41.03
N ALA A 56 -29.00 5.96 40.98
CA ALA A 56 -28.91 6.74 39.73
C ALA A 56 -27.46 6.84 39.22
N TRP A 57 -26.50 7.00 40.15
CA TRP A 57 -25.08 6.96 39.83
C TRP A 57 -24.62 5.59 39.32
N LEU A 58 -25.07 4.51 39.97
CA LEU A 58 -24.78 3.14 39.53
C LEU A 58 -25.37 2.83 38.15
N GLN A 59 -26.57 3.30 37.85
CA GLN A 59 -27.18 3.14 36.52
C GLN A 59 -26.42 3.93 35.45
N ALA A 60 -25.98 5.16 35.75
CA ALA A 60 -25.19 5.96 34.82
C ALA A 60 -23.82 5.32 34.53
N ILE A 61 -23.12 4.86 35.58
CA ILE A 61 -21.83 4.15 35.45
C ILE A 61 -22.03 2.82 34.69
N GLY A 62 -23.09 2.08 35.00
CA GLY A 62 -23.43 0.83 34.31
C GLY A 62 -23.74 1.04 32.83
N GLY A 63 -24.49 2.09 32.48
CA GLY A 63 -24.79 2.45 31.10
C GLY A 63 -23.54 2.83 30.30
N ILE A 64 -22.66 3.65 30.88
CA ILE A 64 -21.37 4.00 30.29
C ILE A 64 -20.49 2.76 30.12
N GLY A 65 -20.38 1.92 31.15
CA GLY A 65 -19.63 0.67 31.11
C GLY A 65 -20.14 -0.30 30.03
N ALA A 66 -21.46 -0.40 29.87
CA ALA A 66 -22.09 -1.20 28.82
C ALA A 66 -21.78 -0.66 27.42
N ILE A 67 -21.78 0.67 27.22
CA ILE A 67 -21.40 1.29 25.94
C ILE A 67 -19.94 1.00 25.62
N VAL A 68 -19.03 1.21 26.57
CA VAL A 68 -17.60 0.92 26.39
C VAL A 68 -17.39 -0.57 26.08
N ALA A 69 -18.02 -1.47 26.83
CA ALA A 69 -17.96 -2.91 26.58
C ALA A 69 -18.51 -3.26 25.18
N ALA A 70 -19.62 -2.66 24.76
CA ALA A 70 -20.18 -2.85 23.43
C ALA A 70 -19.23 -2.36 22.32
N PHE A 71 -18.57 -1.21 22.49
CA PHE A 71 -17.56 -0.71 21.55
C PHE A 71 -16.34 -1.64 21.47
N PHE A 72 -15.85 -2.13 22.61
CA PHE A 72 -14.73 -3.07 22.65
C PHE A 72 -15.08 -4.41 22.00
N ILE A 73 -16.27 -4.95 22.28
CA ILE A 73 -16.74 -6.22 21.70
C ILE A 73 -17.03 -6.06 20.20
N ALA A 74 -17.61 -4.94 19.77
CA ALA A 74 -17.89 -4.67 18.36
C ALA A 74 -16.60 -4.40 17.55
N GLY A 75 -15.57 -3.82 18.17
CA GLY A 75 -14.29 -3.57 17.52
C GLY A 75 -13.41 -4.81 17.36
N TYR A 76 -13.59 -5.82 18.21
CA TYR A 76 -12.81 -7.07 18.18
C TYR A 76 -12.93 -7.85 16.85
N PRO A 77 -14.13 -8.16 16.31
CA PRO A 77 -14.26 -8.88 15.05
C PRO A 77 -13.68 -8.09 13.86
N MET A 78 -13.79 -6.76 13.87
CA MET A 78 -13.19 -5.88 12.86
C MET A 78 -11.65 -5.95 12.88
N ARG A 79 -11.05 -5.89 14.09
CA ARG A 79 -9.58 -6.00 14.22
C ARG A 79 -9.08 -7.38 13.82
N LYS A 80 -9.85 -8.43 14.11
CA LYS A 80 -9.53 -9.79 13.70
C LYS A 80 -9.62 -9.95 12.18
N SER A 81 -10.70 -9.49 11.55
CA SER A 81 -10.85 -9.59 10.09
C SER A 81 -9.75 -8.84 9.36
N LEU A 82 -9.37 -7.63 9.82
CA LEU A 82 -8.27 -6.88 9.23
C LEU A 82 -6.92 -7.61 9.31
N ARG A 83 -6.67 -8.36 10.39
CA ARG A 83 -5.46 -9.17 10.53
C ARG A 83 -5.48 -10.37 9.59
N ASP A 84 -6.62 -11.04 9.48
CA ASP A 84 -6.80 -12.19 8.58
C ASP A 84 -6.67 -11.74 7.10
N ASP A 85 -7.24 -10.58 6.76
CA ASP A 85 -7.11 -9.96 5.43
C ASP A 85 -5.67 -9.57 5.12
N LEU A 86 -4.93 -9.00 6.09
CA LEU A 86 -3.51 -8.67 5.93
C LEU A 86 -2.65 -9.92 5.75
N ALA A 87 -2.87 -10.97 6.54
CA ALA A 87 -2.13 -12.23 6.40
C ALA A 87 -2.36 -12.85 5.01
N ARG A 88 -3.61 -12.80 4.51
CA ARG A 88 -3.93 -13.23 3.15
C ARG A 88 -3.25 -12.35 2.09
N ALA A 89 -3.23 -11.04 2.29
CA ALA A 89 -2.57 -10.10 1.40
C ALA A 89 -1.06 -10.36 1.32
N GLU A 90 -0.41 -10.68 2.44
CA GLU A 90 1.03 -11.00 2.52
C GLU A 90 1.37 -12.30 1.80
N LEU A 91 0.53 -13.34 1.91
CA LEU A 91 0.68 -14.58 1.15
C LEU A 91 0.58 -14.35 -0.36
N VAL A 92 -0.39 -13.55 -0.80
CA VAL A 92 -0.55 -13.22 -2.22
C VAL A 92 0.60 -12.31 -2.69
N ALA A 93 1.10 -11.41 -1.84
CA ALA A 93 2.26 -10.60 -2.13
C ALA A 93 3.52 -11.44 -2.37
N ALA A 94 3.75 -12.49 -1.57
CA ALA A 94 4.85 -13.44 -1.77
C ALA A 94 4.76 -14.17 -3.12
N LYS A 95 3.54 -14.43 -3.61
CA LYS A 95 3.31 -15.02 -4.95
C LYS A 95 3.59 -14.02 -6.08
N ILE A 96 3.10 -12.78 -5.96
CA ILE A 96 3.18 -11.77 -7.04
C ILE A 96 4.57 -11.13 -7.10
N GLY A 97 5.24 -10.91 -5.96
CA GLY A 97 6.51 -10.19 -5.87
C GLY A 97 7.56 -10.65 -6.88
N PRO A 98 7.90 -11.94 -6.93
CA PRO A 98 8.86 -12.48 -7.91
C PRO A 98 8.43 -12.29 -9.37
N MET A 99 7.13 -12.28 -9.66
CA MET A 99 6.62 -12.09 -11.02
C MET A 99 6.85 -10.67 -11.55
N LEU A 100 7.03 -9.69 -10.67
CA LEU A 100 7.23 -8.28 -11.06
C LEU A 100 8.69 -7.95 -11.42
N GLU A 101 9.65 -8.78 -11.03
CA GLU A 101 11.08 -8.54 -11.31
C GLU A 101 11.36 -8.42 -12.82
N SER A 102 10.79 -9.33 -13.61
CA SER A 102 10.95 -9.33 -15.07
C SER A 102 10.34 -8.07 -15.71
N PRO A 103 9.07 -7.69 -15.45
CA PRO A 103 8.50 -6.42 -15.91
C PRO A 103 9.30 -5.18 -15.52
N VAL A 104 9.78 -5.09 -14.27
CA VAL A 104 10.63 -3.97 -13.80
C VAL A 104 11.86 -3.84 -14.70
N ARG A 105 12.59 -4.94 -14.89
CA ARG A 105 13.78 -4.98 -15.72
C ARG A 105 13.49 -4.66 -17.19
N SER A 106 12.41 -5.21 -17.75
CA SER A 106 12.02 -4.98 -19.14
C SER A 106 11.70 -3.50 -19.42
N ILE A 107 11.04 -2.83 -18.47
CA ILE A 107 10.74 -1.38 -18.56
C ILE A 107 12.02 -0.54 -18.40
N ALA A 108 12.92 -0.92 -17.49
CA ALA A 108 14.21 -0.25 -17.34
C ALA A 108 15.04 -0.32 -18.64
N ILE A 109 15.11 -1.52 -19.26
CA ILE A 109 15.79 -1.70 -20.56
C ILE A 109 15.11 -0.86 -21.65
N ALA A 110 13.77 -0.80 -21.65
CA ALA A 110 13.03 0.01 -22.62
C ALA A 110 13.35 1.52 -22.49
N SER A 111 13.45 2.05 -21.27
CA SER A 111 13.88 3.43 -21.00
C SER A 111 15.31 3.68 -21.53
N LEU A 112 16.25 2.76 -21.26
CA LEU A 112 17.63 2.87 -21.76
C LEU A 112 17.71 2.88 -23.29
N LEU A 113 16.90 2.06 -23.97
CA LEU A 113 16.88 2.00 -25.43
C LEU A 113 16.39 3.29 -26.09
N LEU A 114 15.50 4.06 -25.43
CA LEU A 114 15.03 5.35 -25.95
C LEU A 114 16.10 6.45 -25.90
N LYS A 115 17.16 6.25 -25.10
CA LYS A 115 18.29 7.17 -24.94
C LYS A 115 19.44 6.88 -25.91
N ASP A 116 19.38 5.76 -26.63
CA ASP A 116 20.39 5.37 -27.61
C ASP A 116 20.21 6.18 -28.91
N GLU A 117 21.13 7.10 -29.18
CA GLU A 117 21.09 7.97 -30.37
C GLU A 117 21.70 7.30 -31.62
N ASP A 118 22.46 6.21 -31.44
CA ASP A 118 23.25 5.59 -32.52
C ASP A 118 22.44 4.56 -33.33
N VAL A 119 21.28 4.16 -32.82
CA VAL A 119 20.44 3.11 -33.43
C VAL A 119 19.27 3.71 -34.20
N HIS A 120 18.94 3.09 -35.35
CA HIS A 120 17.82 3.53 -36.17
C HIS A 120 16.49 3.57 -35.37
N PRO A 121 15.73 4.69 -35.38
CA PRO A 121 14.52 4.89 -34.57
C PRO A 121 13.49 3.77 -34.66
N ALA A 122 13.21 3.27 -35.86
CA ALA A 122 12.24 2.18 -36.05
C ALA A 122 12.65 0.88 -35.33
N ARG A 123 13.96 0.60 -35.21
CA ARG A 123 14.45 -0.59 -34.51
C ARG A 123 14.34 -0.42 -33.00
N ILE A 124 14.65 0.78 -32.48
CA ILE A 124 14.45 1.14 -31.08
C ILE A 124 12.98 0.95 -30.70
N LEU A 125 12.07 1.54 -31.49
CA LEU A 125 10.63 1.45 -31.22
C LEU A 125 10.11 0.02 -31.24
N ALA A 126 10.50 -0.79 -32.22
CA ALA A 126 10.12 -2.20 -32.27
C ALA A 126 10.63 -2.97 -31.04
N GLN A 127 11.86 -2.70 -30.57
CA GLN A 127 12.39 -3.36 -29.38
C GLN A 127 11.70 -2.91 -28.09
N VAL A 128 11.50 -1.60 -27.91
CA VAL A 128 10.76 -1.02 -26.79
C VAL A 128 9.34 -1.60 -26.75
N ASN A 129 8.64 -1.59 -27.88
CA ASN A 129 7.28 -2.12 -28.00
C ASN A 129 7.20 -3.60 -27.60
N ARG A 130 8.19 -4.42 -28.01
CA ARG A 130 8.28 -5.83 -27.57
C ARG A 130 8.46 -5.95 -26.06
N ASN A 131 9.46 -5.27 -25.48
CA ASN A 131 9.71 -5.32 -24.04
C ASN A 131 8.48 -4.90 -23.21
N LEU A 132 7.72 -3.89 -23.68
CA LEU A 132 6.50 -3.45 -23.00
C LEU A 132 5.36 -4.46 -23.15
N LYS A 133 5.21 -5.10 -24.31
CA LYS A 133 4.22 -6.18 -24.51
C LYS A 133 4.51 -7.38 -23.61
N ASP A 134 5.77 -7.79 -23.51
CA ASP A 134 6.19 -8.88 -22.61
C ASP A 134 5.88 -8.52 -21.15
N ALA A 135 6.16 -7.27 -20.73
CA ALA A 135 5.79 -6.79 -19.40
C ALA A 135 4.27 -6.78 -19.17
N ILE A 136 3.47 -6.34 -20.15
CA ILE A 136 2.01 -6.36 -20.07
C ILE A 136 1.49 -7.79 -19.96
N GLU A 137 2.05 -8.73 -20.73
CA GLU A 137 1.65 -10.13 -20.70
C GLU A 137 1.83 -10.72 -19.31
N VAL A 138 3.02 -10.57 -18.72
CA VAL A 138 3.31 -11.01 -17.35
C VAL A 138 2.37 -10.35 -16.35
N LEU A 139 2.17 -9.03 -16.41
CA LEU A 139 1.28 -8.32 -15.49
C LEU A 139 -0.19 -8.72 -15.65
N SER A 140 -0.60 -9.12 -16.86
CA SER A 140 -1.98 -9.55 -17.14
C SER A 140 -2.26 -10.98 -16.67
N THR A 141 -1.23 -11.75 -16.28
CA THR A 141 -1.41 -13.06 -15.64
C THR A 141 -1.90 -12.94 -14.19
N ILE A 142 -1.75 -11.76 -13.58
CA ILE A 142 -2.22 -11.50 -12.22
C ILE A 142 -3.75 -11.46 -12.25
N SER A 143 -4.38 -12.39 -11.53
CA SER A 143 -5.83 -12.49 -11.49
C SER A 143 -6.47 -11.31 -10.74
N ASP A 144 -7.70 -10.94 -11.11
CA ASP A 144 -8.46 -9.92 -10.38
C ASP A 144 -8.65 -10.29 -8.90
N SER A 145 -8.78 -11.58 -8.59
CA SER A 145 -8.82 -12.08 -7.21
C SER A 145 -7.52 -11.83 -6.45
N ASP A 146 -6.37 -11.98 -7.10
CA ASP A 146 -5.07 -11.71 -6.50
C ASP A 146 -4.90 -10.19 -6.28
N LEU A 147 -5.35 -9.36 -7.23
CA LEU A 147 -5.36 -7.89 -7.08
C LEU A 147 -6.25 -7.43 -5.91
N LEU A 148 -7.44 -8.02 -5.75
CA LEU A 148 -8.34 -7.72 -4.63
C LEU A 148 -7.73 -8.15 -3.29
N ALA A 149 -7.01 -9.27 -3.25
CA ALA A 149 -6.38 -9.77 -2.04
C ALA A 149 -5.26 -8.85 -1.53
N ILE A 150 -4.55 -8.11 -2.41
CA ILE A 150 -3.48 -7.18 -2.03
C ILE A 150 -3.97 -5.75 -1.74
N VAL A 151 -5.28 -5.48 -1.81
CA VAL A 151 -5.87 -4.17 -1.47
C VAL A 151 -5.52 -3.69 -0.05
N PRO A 152 -5.51 -4.56 1.00
CA PRO A 152 -5.19 -4.14 2.36
C PRO A 152 -3.73 -3.71 2.57
N LEU A 153 -2.84 -3.98 1.60
CA LEU A 153 -1.44 -3.58 1.72
C LEU A 153 -1.29 -2.05 1.77
N PRO A 154 -0.23 -1.56 2.42
CA PRO A 154 0.07 -0.13 2.42
C PRO A 154 0.27 0.42 1.00
N ARG A 155 0.36 1.75 0.90
CA ARG A 155 0.68 2.53 -0.32
C ARG A 155 -0.14 2.22 -1.58
N ARG A 156 -1.25 1.48 -1.46
CA ARG A 156 -2.23 1.19 -2.52
C ARG A 156 -1.64 0.36 -3.68
N ALA A 157 -0.86 -0.68 -3.37
CA ALA A 157 -0.21 -1.58 -4.33
C ALA A 157 -1.16 -2.06 -5.46
N ALA A 158 -2.36 -2.57 -5.10
CA ALA A 158 -3.37 -3.02 -6.05
C ALA A 158 -3.72 -1.97 -7.12
N HIS A 159 -4.00 -0.74 -6.66
CA HIS A 159 -4.37 0.37 -7.54
C HIS A 159 -3.20 0.84 -8.41
N ARG A 160 -1.97 0.78 -7.88
CA ARG A 160 -0.76 1.10 -8.64
C ARG A 160 -0.56 0.10 -9.77
N LEU A 161 -0.65 -1.20 -9.50
CA LEU A 161 -0.52 -2.24 -10.54
C LEU A 161 -1.57 -2.08 -11.64
N SER A 162 -2.83 -1.91 -11.27
CA SER A 162 -3.91 -1.67 -12.24
C SER A 162 -3.63 -0.43 -13.11
N ARG A 163 -3.18 0.67 -12.49
CA ARG A 163 -2.80 1.89 -13.20
C ARG A 163 -1.59 1.69 -14.12
N ILE A 164 -0.57 0.97 -13.67
CA ILE A 164 0.63 0.65 -14.46
C ILE A 164 0.24 -0.11 -15.72
N VAL A 165 -0.59 -1.16 -15.60
CA VAL A 165 -1.07 -1.93 -16.76
C VAL A 165 -1.84 -1.04 -17.73
N SER A 166 -2.71 -0.16 -17.23
CA SER A 166 -3.43 0.79 -18.08
C SER A 166 -2.49 1.76 -18.82
N LEU A 167 -1.48 2.30 -18.14
CA LEU A 167 -0.53 3.25 -18.73
C LEU A 167 0.38 2.56 -19.76
N LEU A 168 0.81 1.33 -19.47
CA LEU A 168 1.58 0.52 -20.40
C LEU A 168 0.79 0.25 -21.68
N LYS A 169 -0.48 -0.17 -21.58
CA LYS A 169 -1.33 -0.39 -22.76
C LYS A 169 -1.45 0.85 -23.64
N VAL A 170 -1.72 2.01 -23.05
CA VAL A 170 -1.80 3.29 -23.79
C VAL A 170 -0.46 3.61 -24.46
N LEU A 171 0.65 3.42 -23.76
CA LEU A 171 1.98 3.70 -24.30
C LEU A 171 2.36 2.74 -25.43
N THR A 172 2.06 1.45 -25.29
CA THR A 172 2.30 0.42 -26.32
C THR A 172 1.48 0.71 -27.58
N ASP A 173 0.22 1.11 -27.43
CA ASP A 173 -0.64 1.51 -28.56
C ASP A 173 -0.10 2.76 -29.26
N ASP A 174 0.36 3.75 -28.50
CA ASP A 174 0.99 4.95 -29.05
C ASP A 174 2.27 4.59 -29.82
N LEU A 175 3.18 3.83 -29.20
CA LEU A 175 4.43 3.38 -29.84
C LEU A 175 4.17 2.61 -31.13
N GLY A 176 3.18 1.72 -31.16
CA GLY A 176 2.82 0.95 -32.35
C GLY A 176 2.38 1.83 -33.53
N LYS A 177 1.63 2.92 -33.27
CA LYS A 177 1.27 3.89 -34.31
C LYS A 177 2.50 4.58 -34.88
N TYR A 178 3.40 5.06 -34.02
CA TYR A 178 4.61 5.77 -34.46
C TYR A 178 5.62 4.84 -35.14
N GLU A 179 5.76 3.60 -34.69
CA GLU A 179 6.62 2.58 -35.32
C GLU A 179 6.28 2.43 -36.82
N LEU A 180 5.00 2.32 -37.16
CA LEU A 180 4.52 2.24 -38.55
C LEU A 180 4.89 3.49 -39.36
N HIS A 181 4.74 4.68 -38.76
CA HIS A 181 5.07 5.92 -39.45
C HIS A 181 6.58 6.11 -39.67
N PHE A 182 7.43 5.73 -38.72
CA PHE A 182 8.89 5.75 -38.90
C PHE A 182 9.36 4.71 -39.92
N ARG A 183 8.74 3.52 -39.94
CA ARG A 183 9.05 2.48 -40.92
C ARG A 183 8.72 2.92 -42.35
N ASN A 184 7.64 3.68 -42.52
CA ASN A 184 7.21 4.21 -43.82
C ASN A 184 7.94 5.50 -44.22
N GLY A 185 8.92 5.97 -43.44
CA GLY A 185 9.70 7.17 -43.73
C GLY A 185 8.92 8.49 -43.60
N VAL A 186 7.78 8.48 -42.90
CA VAL A 186 6.88 9.64 -42.80
C VAL A 186 7.40 10.69 -41.80
N TYR A 187 8.15 10.27 -40.78
CA TYR A 187 8.65 11.17 -39.73
C TYR A 187 10.15 11.47 -39.85
N PRO A 188 10.56 12.74 -39.72
CA PRO A 188 11.97 13.11 -39.61
C PRO A 188 12.57 12.71 -38.26
N GLN A 189 13.88 12.47 -38.20
CA GLN A 189 14.59 12.07 -36.98
C GLN A 189 14.46 13.10 -35.84
N ILE A 190 14.32 14.38 -36.15
CA ILE A 190 14.11 15.44 -35.15
C ILE A 190 12.81 15.22 -34.37
N ALA A 191 11.76 14.72 -35.02
CA ALA A 191 10.49 14.40 -34.36
C ALA A 191 10.65 13.19 -33.42
N PHE A 192 11.52 12.23 -33.77
CA PHE A 192 11.83 11.09 -32.90
C PHE A 192 12.42 11.54 -31.57
N LYS A 193 13.40 12.45 -31.57
CA LYS A 193 14.06 12.92 -30.33
C LYS A 193 13.10 13.61 -29.35
N ALA A 194 12.17 14.40 -29.87
CA ALA A 194 11.14 15.04 -29.04
C ALA A 194 10.16 14.01 -28.45
N LEU A 195 9.75 13.02 -29.26
CA LEU A 195 8.84 11.97 -28.82
C LEU A 195 9.52 10.99 -27.85
N SER A 196 10.77 10.60 -28.10
CA SER A 196 11.52 9.67 -27.26
C SER A 196 11.73 10.24 -25.85
N THR A 197 11.97 11.55 -25.73
CA THR A 197 12.03 12.22 -24.42
C THR A 197 10.70 12.15 -23.67
N SER A 198 9.57 12.31 -24.38
CA SER A 198 8.24 12.20 -23.76
C SER A 198 7.93 10.76 -23.33
N TRP A 199 8.29 9.77 -24.15
CA TRP A 199 8.11 8.36 -23.82
C TRP A 199 9.01 7.91 -22.68
N ASP A 200 10.27 8.36 -22.66
CA ASP A 200 11.23 8.12 -21.58
C ASP A 200 10.66 8.63 -20.25
N PHE A 201 10.19 9.87 -20.20
CA PHE A 201 9.54 10.42 -19.00
C PHE A 201 8.34 9.58 -18.52
N LYS A 202 7.51 9.09 -19.45
CA LYS A 202 6.39 8.19 -19.12
C LYS A 202 6.87 6.84 -18.60
N LEU A 203 7.89 6.25 -19.24
CA LEU A 203 8.47 4.97 -18.84
C LEU A 203 9.12 5.07 -17.47
N ASP A 204 9.88 6.13 -17.19
CA ASP A 204 10.51 6.37 -15.89
C ASP A 204 9.45 6.52 -14.79
N GLY A 205 8.34 7.21 -15.08
CA GLY A 205 7.20 7.30 -14.16
C GLY A 205 6.52 5.94 -13.89
N ILE A 206 6.33 5.13 -14.94
CA ILE A 206 5.77 3.77 -14.81
C ILE A 206 6.73 2.87 -14.04
N HIS A 207 8.02 2.92 -14.36
CA HIS A 207 9.09 2.16 -13.70
C HIS A 207 9.12 2.46 -12.21
N GLY A 208 9.15 3.75 -11.82
CA GLY A 208 9.16 4.14 -10.41
C GLY A 208 7.90 3.67 -9.65
N MET A 209 6.71 3.71 -10.29
CA MET A 209 5.51 3.15 -9.66
C MET A 209 5.59 1.64 -9.47
N LEU A 210 6.14 0.93 -10.46
CA LEU A 210 6.27 -0.52 -10.44
C LEU A 210 7.34 -0.97 -9.43
N GLU A 211 8.47 -0.28 -9.36
CA GLU A 211 9.53 -0.54 -8.38
C GLU A 211 9.03 -0.36 -6.95
N ILE A 212 8.29 0.73 -6.66
CA ILE A 212 7.68 0.91 -5.34
C ILE A 212 6.72 -0.24 -5.02
N CYS A 213 5.94 -0.68 -6.00
CA CYS A 213 5.01 -1.79 -5.80
C CYS A 213 5.74 -3.12 -5.58
N TRP A 214 6.81 -3.37 -6.33
CA TRP A 214 7.63 -4.57 -6.21
C TRP A 214 8.27 -4.64 -4.82
N VAL A 215 8.95 -3.57 -4.38
CA VAL A 215 9.55 -3.48 -3.05
C VAL A 215 8.51 -3.65 -1.95
N GLU A 216 7.30 -3.12 -2.12
CA GLU A 216 6.23 -3.29 -1.15
C GLU A 216 5.72 -4.73 -1.05
N LEU A 217 5.54 -5.39 -2.20
CA LEU A 217 5.12 -6.79 -2.25
C LEU A 217 6.20 -7.73 -1.73
N GLU A 218 7.46 -7.45 -2.01
CA GLU A 218 8.60 -8.18 -1.45
C GLU A 218 8.67 -8.02 0.07
N ASN A 219 8.56 -6.79 0.58
CA ASN A 219 8.53 -6.53 2.02
C ASN A 219 7.31 -7.20 2.70
N ALA A 220 6.15 -7.21 2.05
CA ALA A 220 4.97 -7.90 2.55
C ALA A 220 5.14 -9.43 2.53
N GLY A 221 5.70 -9.98 1.46
CA GLY A 221 5.99 -11.42 1.36
C GLY A 221 7.02 -11.87 2.40
N ASN A 222 8.05 -11.07 2.67
CA ASN A 222 9.05 -11.35 3.69
C ASN A 222 8.48 -11.36 5.12
N ARG A 223 7.40 -10.61 5.39
CA ARG A 223 6.68 -10.69 6.68
C ARG A 223 5.91 -12.00 6.85
N CYS A 224 5.59 -12.67 5.74
CA CYS A 224 4.87 -13.94 5.74
C CYS A 224 5.79 -15.14 5.98
N ALA A 225 7.10 -14.99 5.77
CA ALA A 225 8.06 -16.05 6.07
C ALA A 225 8.05 -16.33 7.59
N PRO A 226 7.87 -17.59 8.03
CA PRO A 226 8.00 -17.93 9.43
C PRO A 226 9.40 -17.52 9.89
N VAL A 227 9.47 -16.65 10.89
CA VAL A 227 10.73 -16.40 11.61
C VAL A 227 11.11 -17.75 12.20
N ALA A 228 12.23 -18.32 11.72
CA ALA A 228 12.77 -19.57 12.26
C ALA A 228 12.72 -19.48 13.79
N SER A 229 12.00 -20.41 14.40
CA SER A 229 11.89 -20.43 15.85
C SER A 229 13.29 -20.53 16.44
N THR A 230 13.53 -19.97 17.62
CA THR A 230 14.86 -20.04 18.27
C THR A 230 15.37 -21.50 18.37
N ASP A 231 14.47 -22.47 18.44
CA ASP A 231 14.78 -23.91 18.42
C ASP A 231 15.29 -24.46 17.07
N GLU A 232 14.99 -23.80 15.95
CA GLU A 232 15.54 -24.16 14.63
C GLU A 232 16.91 -23.54 14.39
N ARG A 233 17.20 -22.37 15.00
CA ARG A 233 18.53 -21.74 14.89
C ARG A 233 19.60 -22.55 15.61
N ASP A 234 19.31 -23.07 16.81
CA ASP A 234 20.28 -23.86 17.56
C ASP A 234 20.65 -25.18 16.86
N LYS A 235 19.74 -25.77 16.07
CA LYS A 235 20.03 -27.00 15.30
C LYS A 235 20.89 -26.76 14.06
N THR A 236 20.91 -25.54 13.52
CA THR A 236 21.74 -25.21 12.34
C THR A 236 23.17 -24.80 12.68
N PHE A 237 23.52 -24.65 13.96
CA PHE A 237 24.87 -24.29 14.41
C PHE A 237 25.64 -25.46 15.07
N ASP A 238 25.00 -26.62 15.24
CA ASP A 238 25.58 -27.82 15.85
C ASP A 238 26.00 -28.91 14.83
N ASP A 239 25.89 -28.65 13.53
CA ASP A 239 26.45 -29.45 12.41
C ASP A 239 27.59 -28.67 11.71
#